data_AF-V4BJX6-F1
#
_entry.id   AF-V4BJX6-F1
#
_cell.length_a   1.000
_cell.length_b   1.000
_cell.length_c   1.000
_cell.angle_alpha   90.00
_cell.angle_beta   90.00
_cell.angle_gamma   90.00
#
_symmetry.space_group_name_H-M   'P 1'
#
loop_
_entity.id
_entity.type
_entity.pdbx_description
1 polymer ?
#
loop_
_entity_poly.entity_id
_entity_poly.type
_entity_poly.pdbx_seq_one_letter_code
_entity_poly.pdbx_strand_id
1 'polypeptide(L)'
;MKVLLVLDICCLIGLVSVGEAVCPDNCNYNGVCDVKHSRCNCYEGFTGSDCKTDCRCNGHGTCQSGSVCKCDEGWKYSGGQCVWDCHCLNGAKCIGPGECGCVHNCKMGNCRNGQCQCWNGYKGSDCSEYDPTM
;
A
#
# COMPACT_ATOMS: atom_id res chain seq x y z
N MET A 1 27.54 40.72 35.52
CA MET A 1 26.16 41.21 35.28
C MET A 1 25.93 41.24 33.77
N LYS A 2 24.80 40.78 33.19
CA LYS A 2 23.47 41.44 33.18
C LYS A 2 23.64 42.91 32.77
N VAL A 3 23.13 43.38 31.64
CA VAL A 3 21.70 43.57 31.25
C VAL A 3 21.72 43.71 29.70
N LEU A 4 20.96 42.97 28.88
CA LEU A 4 19.50 42.86 28.73
C LEU A 4 18.84 44.17 28.23
N LEU A 5 17.65 44.07 27.63
CA LEU A 5 16.65 45.13 27.39
C LEU A 5 16.67 45.86 26.03
N VAL A 6 15.99 45.20 25.09
CA VAL A 6 14.98 45.73 24.15
C VAL A 6 15.39 46.84 23.16
N LEU A 7 15.71 46.43 21.93
CA LEU A 7 15.50 47.25 20.72
C LEU A 7 14.48 46.58 19.78
N ASP A 8 13.44 46.20 20.48
CA ASP A 8 12.37 45.32 20.09
C ASP A 8 11.16 46.18 20.48
N ILE A 9 10.38 46.73 19.52
CA ILE A 9 9.23 47.62 19.81
C ILE A 9 7.93 47.22 19.09
N CYS A 10 7.94 46.89 17.79
CA CYS A 10 6.76 46.34 17.10
C CYS A 10 7.05 45.30 15.99
N CYS A 11 8.07 44.44 15.98
CA CYS A 11 9.31 44.21 16.75
C CYS A 11 9.28 43.93 18.28
N LEU A 12 8.18 44.15 19.02
CA LEU A 12 7.93 43.61 20.39
C LEU A 12 6.52 43.05 20.46
N ILE A 13 5.57 43.76 19.84
CA ILE A 13 4.18 43.32 19.64
C ILE A 13 3.84 42.97 18.18
N GLY A 14 4.81 43.05 17.27
CA GLY A 14 4.64 42.60 15.89
C GLY A 14 4.97 41.12 15.77
N LEU A 15 3.93 40.29 15.67
CA LEU A 15 3.98 38.85 15.40
C LEU A 15 4.44 38.58 13.95
N VAL A 16 5.65 39.02 13.59
CA VAL A 16 6.36 38.46 12.45
C VAL A 16 6.86 37.09 12.89
N SER A 17 5.99 36.10 12.82
CA SER A 17 6.47 34.77 12.49
C SER A 17 7.19 34.93 11.16
N VAL A 18 8.52 34.81 11.18
CA VAL A 18 9.22 34.34 10.01
C VAL A 18 8.74 32.91 9.83
N GLY A 19 7.59 32.77 9.17
CA GLY A 19 7.24 31.57 8.47
C GLY A 19 8.28 31.44 7.38
N GLU A 20 9.44 30.87 7.73
CA GLU A 20 10.28 30.23 6.74
C GLU A 20 9.34 29.38 5.90
N ALA A 21 9.39 29.56 4.59
CA ALA A 21 8.56 28.84 3.65
C ALA A 21 9.08 27.40 3.49
N VAL A 22 9.06 26.68 4.61
CA VAL A 22 9.38 25.27 4.73
C VAL A 22 8.25 24.51 4.07
N CYS A 23 8.58 23.69 3.08
CA CYS A 23 7.57 22.85 2.46
C CYS A 23 7.02 21.82 3.47
N PRO A 24 5.73 21.44 3.36
CA PRO A 24 5.11 20.44 4.22
C PRO A 24 5.97 19.17 4.33
N ASP A 25 6.34 18.80 5.56
CA ASP A 25 7.22 17.68 5.92
C ASP A 25 8.48 17.54 5.03
N ASN A 26 9.05 18.67 4.58
CA ASN A 26 10.16 18.73 3.64
C ASN A 26 9.94 17.90 2.36
N CYS A 27 8.69 17.87 1.88
CA CYS A 27 8.23 17.06 0.76
C CYS A 27 8.48 15.55 0.94
N ASN A 28 8.61 15.06 2.18
CA ASN A 28 8.99 13.68 2.53
C ASN A 28 10.21 13.17 1.74
N TYR A 29 11.08 14.06 1.27
CA TYR A 29 12.20 13.78 0.35
C TYR A 29 11.79 13.19 -1.02
N ASN A 30 10.49 13.14 -1.32
CA ASN A 30 9.87 12.59 -2.52
C ASN A 30 9.45 13.67 -3.53
N GLY A 31 10.05 14.85 -3.45
CA GLY A 31 9.80 15.95 -4.38
C GLY A 31 10.78 17.11 -4.20
N VAL A 32 10.63 18.12 -5.05
CA VAL A 32 11.38 19.39 -4.99
C VAL A 32 10.52 20.44 -4.30
N CYS A 33 11.06 21.06 -3.25
CA CYS A 33 10.39 22.14 -2.52
C CYS A 33 10.44 23.47 -3.29
N ASP A 34 9.28 24.01 -3.64
CA ASP A 34 9.12 25.41 -4.06
C ASP A 34 8.92 26.30 -2.82
N VAL A 35 10.06 26.75 -2.28
CA VAL A 35 10.14 27.68 -1.15
C VAL A 35 9.49 29.04 -1.41
N LYS A 36 9.17 29.41 -2.66
CA LYS A 36 8.49 30.70 -2.92
C LYS A 36 7.00 30.63 -2.61
N HIS A 37 6.41 29.44 -2.76
CA HIS A 37 4.96 29.23 -2.61
C HIS A 37 4.61 28.23 -1.49
N SER A 38 5.60 27.74 -0.73
CA SER A 38 5.46 26.70 0.30
C SER A 38 4.80 25.42 -0.23
N ARG A 39 5.19 24.97 -1.43
CA ARG A 39 4.56 23.83 -2.14
C ARG A 39 5.58 22.79 -2.60
N CYS A 40 5.19 21.54 -2.56
CA CYS A 40 5.99 20.44 -3.09
C CYS A 40 5.65 20.12 -4.55
N ASN A 41 6.68 19.93 -5.37
CA ASN A 41 6.59 19.36 -6.71
C ASN A 41 7.08 17.91 -6.64
N CYS A 42 6.16 16.95 -6.58
CA CYS A 42 6.49 15.55 -6.32
C CYS A 42 7.21 14.87 -7.48
N TYR A 43 8.10 13.92 -7.17
CA TYR A 43 8.69 13.02 -8.14
C TYR A 43 7.67 12.01 -8.66
N GLU A 44 7.99 11.36 -9.77
CA GLU A 44 7.11 10.39 -10.41
C GLU A 44 6.72 9.24 -9.47
N GLY A 45 5.41 9.04 -9.35
CA GLY A 45 4.81 8.07 -8.43
C GLY A 45 4.53 8.60 -7.03
N PHE A 46 4.77 9.88 -6.73
CA PHE A 46 4.42 10.48 -5.43
C PHE A 46 3.39 11.61 -5.55
N THR A 47 2.52 11.73 -4.55
CA THR A 47 1.40 12.67 -4.53
C THR A 47 1.12 13.19 -3.11
N GLY A 48 0.23 14.18 -2.99
CA GLY A 48 -0.08 14.89 -1.75
C GLY A 48 0.59 16.27 -1.69
N SER A 49 0.20 17.10 -0.71
CA SER A 49 0.80 18.42 -0.47
C SER A 49 2.26 18.36 0.01
N ASP A 50 2.66 17.19 0.52
CA ASP A 50 3.93 16.85 1.15
C ASP A 50 4.64 15.69 0.44
N CYS A 51 4.14 15.22 -0.72
CA CYS A 51 4.65 14.06 -1.48
C CYS A 51 4.80 12.75 -0.68
N LYS A 52 4.05 12.59 0.42
CA LYS A 52 4.10 11.37 1.25
C LYS A 52 3.44 10.16 0.61
N THR A 53 2.42 10.38 -0.21
CA THR A 53 1.62 9.29 -0.77
C THR A 53 2.30 8.69 -1.98
N ASP A 54 2.93 7.53 -1.80
CA ASP A 54 3.36 6.65 -2.89
C ASP A 54 2.12 6.13 -3.64
N CYS A 55 1.96 6.58 -4.88
CA CYS A 55 0.93 6.13 -5.81
C CYS A 55 1.49 5.25 -6.93
N ARG A 56 2.64 4.59 -6.74
CA ARG A 56 3.20 3.61 -7.70
C ARG A 56 2.39 2.32 -7.81
N CYS A 57 1.29 2.17 -7.08
CA CYS A 57 0.32 1.07 -7.23
C CYS A 57 0.96 -0.34 -7.17
N ASN A 58 2.04 -0.53 -6.41
CA ASN A 58 2.88 -1.74 -6.40
C ASN A 58 3.41 -2.18 -7.79
N GLY A 59 3.46 -1.27 -8.77
CA GLY A 59 3.82 -1.59 -10.16
C GLY A 59 2.70 -2.23 -10.98
N HIS A 60 1.48 -2.30 -10.46
CA HIS A 60 0.33 -3.01 -11.04
C HIS A 60 -0.92 -2.14 -11.14
N GLY A 61 -0.72 -0.88 -11.55
CA GLY A 61 -1.78 0.06 -11.81
C GLY A 61 -1.27 1.43 -12.20
N THR A 62 -2.19 2.28 -12.65
CA THR A 62 -1.95 3.68 -12.99
C THR A 62 -2.47 4.61 -11.89
N CYS A 63 -1.62 5.52 -11.42
CA CYS A 63 -1.99 6.60 -10.50
C CYS A 63 -2.97 7.58 -11.18
N GLN A 64 -4.15 7.77 -10.58
CA GLN A 64 -5.15 8.75 -11.03
C GLN A 64 -5.24 9.96 -10.10
N SER A 65 -5.91 11.01 -10.58
CA SER A 65 -6.17 12.24 -9.82
C SER A 65 -6.73 11.93 -8.42
N GLY A 66 -6.10 12.50 -7.39
CA GLY A 66 -6.47 12.24 -5.99
C GLY A 66 -5.79 11.04 -5.34
N SER A 67 -4.68 10.56 -5.90
CA SER A 67 -3.86 9.47 -5.32
C SER A 67 -4.55 8.10 -5.28
N VAL A 68 -5.53 7.89 -6.16
CA VAL A 68 -6.25 6.61 -6.29
C VAL A 68 -5.59 5.78 -7.39
N CYS A 69 -5.31 4.51 -7.11
CA CYS A 69 -4.80 3.59 -8.11
C CYS A 69 -5.94 2.96 -8.93
N LYS A 70 -5.89 3.14 -10.25
CA LYS A 70 -6.58 2.25 -11.18
C LYS A 70 -5.70 1.03 -11.40
N CYS A 71 -6.04 -0.09 -10.78
CA CYS A 71 -5.27 -1.32 -10.90
C CYS A 71 -5.40 -1.98 -12.28
N ASP A 72 -4.40 -2.78 -12.63
CA ASP A 72 -4.39 -3.58 -13.86
C ASP A 72 -5.32 -4.81 -13.75
N GLU A 73 -5.53 -5.53 -14.87
CA GLU A 73 -6.37 -6.73 -14.87
C GLU A 73 -5.78 -7.81 -13.94
N GLY A 74 -6.63 -8.45 -13.13
CA GLY A 74 -6.20 -9.37 -12.08
C GLY A 74 -5.71 -8.72 -10.77
N TRP A 75 -5.88 -7.39 -10.63
CA TRP A 75 -5.51 -6.64 -9.44
C TRP A 75 -6.67 -5.76 -8.92
N LYS A 76 -6.75 -5.60 -7.59
CA LYS A 76 -7.72 -4.74 -6.92
C LYS A 76 -7.06 -3.78 -5.96
N TYR A 77 -7.73 -2.65 -5.73
CA TYR A 77 -7.27 -1.65 -4.78
C TYR A 77 -7.60 -2.07 -3.34
N SER A 78 -6.59 -2.15 -2.48
CA SER A 78 -6.73 -2.43 -1.04
C SER A 78 -5.58 -1.78 -0.28
N GLY A 79 -5.89 -1.14 0.85
CA GLY A 79 -4.86 -0.57 1.74
C GLY A 79 -3.97 0.52 1.13
N GLY A 80 -4.44 1.22 0.09
CA GLY A 80 -3.68 2.26 -0.61
C GLY A 80 -2.88 1.77 -1.82
N GLN A 81 -2.92 0.47 -2.14
CA GLN A 81 -2.14 -0.11 -3.22
C GLN A 81 -2.95 -1.10 -4.05
N CYS A 82 -2.40 -1.53 -5.19
CA CYS A 82 -2.93 -2.69 -5.90
C CYS A 82 -2.37 -3.97 -5.29
N VAL A 83 -3.26 -4.93 -5.06
CA VAL A 83 -2.97 -6.30 -4.61
C VAL A 83 -3.65 -7.29 -5.55
N TRP A 84 -3.19 -8.54 -5.59
CA TRP A 84 -3.83 -9.58 -6.42
C TRP A 84 -5.34 -9.65 -6.15
N ASP A 85 -6.13 -9.56 -7.21
CA ASP A 85 -7.55 -9.89 -7.13
C ASP A 85 -7.74 -11.37 -7.44
N CYS A 86 -8.12 -12.11 -6.40
CA CYS A 86 -8.47 -13.51 -6.49
C CYS A 86 -9.81 -13.70 -5.80
N HIS A 87 -10.76 -14.31 -6.51
CA HIS A 87 -12.08 -14.67 -5.98
C HIS A 87 -12.04 -16.07 -5.35
N CYS A 88 -11.12 -16.27 -4.40
CA CYS A 88 -10.87 -17.58 -3.81
C CYS A 88 -12.00 -18.01 -2.86
N LEU A 89 -12.64 -19.13 -3.20
CA LEU A 89 -13.68 -19.75 -2.38
C LEU A 89 -13.06 -20.43 -1.14
N ASN A 90 -13.90 -20.62 -0.12
CA ASN A 90 -13.58 -21.43 1.07
C ASN A 90 -12.33 -20.99 1.88
N GLY A 91 -11.87 -19.74 1.73
CA GLY A 91 -10.68 -19.23 2.43
C GLY A 91 -9.34 -19.64 1.81
N ALA A 92 -9.35 -20.12 0.56
CA ALA A 92 -8.12 -20.45 -0.17
C ALA A 92 -7.22 -19.22 -0.35
N LYS A 93 -5.89 -19.43 -0.25
CA LYS A 93 -4.90 -18.36 -0.36
C LYS A 93 -4.67 -17.96 -1.82
N CYS A 94 -4.65 -16.65 -2.11
CA CYS A 94 -4.09 -16.10 -3.35
C CYS A 94 -2.63 -16.55 -3.54
N ILE A 95 -2.32 -17.16 -4.69
CA ILE A 95 -0.95 -17.49 -5.09
C ILE A 95 -0.47 -16.70 -6.31
N GLY A 96 -1.39 -16.04 -7.02
CA GLY A 96 -1.11 -15.12 -8.14
C GLY A 96 -2.38 -14.34 -8.54
N PRO A 97 -2.31 -13.48 -9.57
CA PRO A 97 -3.47 -12.75 -10.10
C PRO A 97 -4.54 -13.73 -10.60
N GLY A 98 -5.75 -13.69 -10.03
CA GLY A 98 -6.81 -14.67 -10.33
C GLY A 98 -6.53 -16.12 -9.87
N GLU A 99 -5.35 -16.42 -9.32
CA GLU A 99 -4.94 -17.78 -8.97
C GLU A 99 -5.09 -18.09 -7.48
N CYS A 100 -5.83 -19.17 -7.20
CA CYS A 100 -6.08 -19.66 -5.85
C CYS A 100 -5.33 -20.96 -5.59
N GLY A 101 -4.45 -20.94 -4.58
CA GLY A 101 -3.91 -22.16 -3.98
C GLY A 101 -4.98 -22.90 -3.18
N CYS A 102 -4.64 -24.03 -2.58
CA CYS A 102 -5.58 -24.77 -1.74
C CYS A 102 -5.65 -24.25 -0.30
N VAL A 103 -6.81 -24.46 0.33
CA VAL A 103 -7.02 -24.23 1.78
C VAL A 103 -6.10 -25.12 2.62
N HIS A 104 -5.83 -26.34 2.14
CA HIS A 104 -4.95 -27.31 2.77
C HIS A 104 -3.87 -27.83 1.81
N ASN A 105 -2.77 -28.35 2.37
CA ASN A 105 -1.66 -28.89 1.60
C ASN A 105 -1.94 -30.34 1.17
N CYS A 106 -2.58 -30.52 0.01
CA CYS A 106 -2.96 -31.82 -0.52
C CYS A 106 -1.77 -32.79 -0.56
N LYS A 107 -1.88 -33.92 0.14
CA LYS A 107 -0.85 -34.97 0.25
C LYS A 107 -0.98 -35.99 -0.87
N MET A 108 -2.09 -36.73 -0.88
CA MET A 108 -2.42 -37.72 -1.90
C MET A 108 -3.62 -37.23 -2.73
N GLY A 109 -3.46 -36.06 -3.35
CA GLY A 109 -4.52 -35.40 -4.11
C GLY A 109 -4.01 -34.20 -4.91
N ASN A 110 -4.82 -33.75 -5.87
CA ASN A 110 -4.55 -32.56 -6.66
C ASN A 110 -5.33 -31.35 -6.12
N CYS A 111 -4.71 -30.17 -6.13
CA CYS A 111 -5.44 -28.94 -5.81
C CYS A 111 -6.35 -28.51 -6.97
N ARG A 112 -7.64 -28.28 -6.71
CA ARG A 112 -8.59 -27.69 -7.67
C ARG A 112 -9.58 -26.75 -6.97
N ASN A 113 -9.77 -25.55 -7.51
CA ASN A 113 -10.73 -24.55 -6.99
C ASN A 113 -10.62 -24.30 -5.47
N GLY A 114 -9.40 -24.31 -4.94
CA GLY A 114 -9.12 -24.13 -3.51
C GLY A 114 -9.26 -25.38 -2.63
N GLN A 115 -9.69 -26.52 -3.16
CA GLN A 115 -9.91 -27.75 -2.41
C GLN A 115 -9.07 -28.91 -2.94
N CYS A 116 -8.77 -29.88 -2.07
CA CYS A 116 -8.03 -31.08 -2.46
C CYS A 116 -8.97 -32.12 -3.07
N GLN A 117 -8.71 -32.47 -4.33
CA GLN A 117 -9.32 -33.62 -4.99
C GLN A 117 -8.42 -34.84 -4.76
N CYS A 118 -8.79 -35.70 -3.81
CA CYS A 118 -8.00 -36.85 -3.42
C CYS A 118 -7.91 -37.91 -4.52
N TRP A 119 -6.80 -38.66 -4.52
CA TRP A 119 -6.64 -39.85 -5.34
C TRP A 119 -7.44 -41.02 -4.76
N ASN A 120 -7.65 -42.08 -5.54
CA ASN A 120 -8.43 -43.23 -5.09
C ASN A 120 -7.82 -43.88 -3.84
N GLY A 121 -8.68 -44.30 -2.89
CA GLY A 121 -8.24 -44.79 -1.59
C GLY A 121 -7.78 -43.73 -0.60
N TYR A 122 -7.93 -42.42 -0.87
CA TYR A 122 -7.57 -41.35 0.05
C TYR A 122 -8.70 -40.35 0.29
N LYS A 123 -8.78 -39.82 1.52
CA LYS A 123 -9.77 -38.84 1.97
C LYS A 123 -9.21 -37.85 3.01
N GLY A 124 -10.09 -37.03 3.58
CA GLY A 124 -9.72 -35.94 4.49
C GLY A 124 -9.51 -34.62 3.74
N SER A 125 -9.47 -33.50 4.47
CA SER A 125 -9.43 -32.17 3.84
C SER A 125 -8.09 -31.84 3.16
N ASP A 126 -7.03 -32.58 3.48
CA ASP A 126 -5.71 -32.53 2.86
C ASP A 126 -5.32 -33.85 2.14
N CYS A 127 -6.24 -34.80 2.01
CA CYS A 127 -5.99 -36.13 1.44
C CYS A 127 -4.87 -36.93 2.14
N SER A 128 -4.70 -36.79 3.46
CA SER A 128 -3.72 -37.57 4.24
C SER A 128 -4.25 -38.91 4.77
N GLU A 129 -5.57 -39.09 4.84
CA GLU A 129 -6.19 -40.30 5.39
C GLU A 129 -6.36 -41.37 4.31
N TYR A 130 -5.91 -42.60 4.57
CA TYR A 130 -6.17 -43.75 3.69
C TYR A 130 -7.51 -44.40 4.04
N ASP A 131 -8.34 -44.68 3.02
CA ASP A 131 -9.60 -45.40 3.15
C ASP A 131 -9.67 -46.52 2.09
N PRO A 132 -9.54 -47.81 2.48
CA PRO A 132 -9.54 -48.93 1.54
C PRO A 132 -10.93 -49.26 0.96
N THR A 133 -11.98 -48.50 1.30
CA THR A 133 -13.35 -48.73 0.82
C THR A 133 -13.75 -47.82 -0.36
N MET A 134 -12.84 -46.97 -0.83
CA MET A 134 -13.01 -46.02 -1.95
C MET A 134 -12.36 -46.52 -3.24
#